data_AF-A0A7W0P4X6-F1
#
_entry.id   AF-A0A7W0P4X6-F1
#
_cell.length_a   1.000
_cell.length_b   1.000
_cell.length_c   1.000
_cell.angle_alpha   90.00
_cell.angle_beta   90.00
_cell.angle_gamma   90.00
#
_symmetry.space_group_name_H-M   'P 1'
#
loop_
_entity.id
_entity.type
_entity.pdbx_description
1 polymer ?
#
loop_
_entity_poly.entity_id
_entity_poly.type
_entity_poly.pdbx_seq_one_letter_code
_entity_poly.pdbx_strand_id
1 'polypeptide(L)'
;MTDEDTDRPGGNDDPLPPPVPPGARPPGLVARSLARIRGHRMDLTPFRVSQDFRRLFVGQAISEFGTQITFVAVPFQVYVETRSTAMVGLLALTELIPLVVLPIVGGAIADAVERRRMLMIAHAVTAALSIALAVNAFLPEPRVWILF
;
A
#
# COMPACT_ATOMS: atom_id res chain seq x y z
N MET A 1 -45.57 -22.58 36.03
CA MET A 1 -46.66 -23.06 35.17
C MET A 1 -46.94 -21.93 34.17
N THR A 2 -45.92 -21.59 33.37
CA THR A 2 -45.78 -21.91 31.92
C THR A 2 -46.73 -21.10 31.04
N ASP A 3 -46.35 -19.85 30.79
CA ASP A 3 -46.78 -19.06 29.62
C ASP A 3 -45.49 -18.58 28.93
N GLU A 4 -44.91 -19.47 28.15
CA GLU A 4 -43.84 -19.16 27.20
C GLU A 4 -44.21 -19.85 25.89
N ASP A 5 -45.36 -19.44 25.33
CA ASP A 5 -45.68 -19.72 23.94
C ASP A 5 -44.90 -18.70 23.11
N THR A 6 -43.72 -19.16 22.73
CA THR A 6 -42.77 -18.47 21.88
C THR A 6 -43.42 -18.19 20.54
N ASP A 7 -43.57 -16.90 20.25
CA ASP A 7 -43.78 -16.32 18.93
C ASP A 7 -42.96 -17.09 17.87
N ARG A 8 -43.66 -17.80 16.99
CA ARG A 8 -43.07 -18.59 15.90
C ARG A 8 -42.96 -17.74 14.63
N PRO A 9 -41.77 -17.37 14.15
CA PRO A 9 -41.59 -17.02 12.75
C PRO A 9 -41.07 -18.26 12.03
N GLY A 10 -41.97 -19.21 11.76
CA GLY A 10 -41.69 -20.46 11.05
C GLY A 10 -42.60 -20.68 9.84
N GLY A 11 -43.16 -19.62 9.28
CA GLY A 11 -43.94 -19.65 8.05
C GLY A 11 -43.02 -19.77 6.84
N ASN A 12 -42.58 -20.99 6.54
CA ASN A 12 -41.84 -21.33 5.32
C ASN A 12 -42.80 -21.34 4.11
N ASP A 13 -43.32 -20.17 3.74
CA ASP A 13 -44.02 -19.92 2.47
C ASP A 13 -43.04 -19.47 1.36
N ASP A 14 -41.74 -19.62 1.61
CA ASP A 14 -40.74 -19.45 0.56
C ASP A 14 -41.04 -20.46 -0.56
N PRO A 15 -41.25 -19.99 -1.80
CA PRO A 15 -41.50 -20.88 -2.93
C PRO A 15 -40.40 -21.94 -2.99
N LEU A 16 -40.80 -23.21 -2.88
CA LEU A 16 -39.87 -24.33 -3.04
C LEU A 16 -39.04 -24.08 -4.31
N PRO A 17 -37.70 -24.16 -4.24
CA PRO A 17 -36.88 -23.98 -5.41
C PRO A 17 -37.35 -24.95 -6.49
N PRO A 18 -37.40 -24.51 -7.77
CA PRO A 18 -37.94 -25.34 -8.84
C PRO A 18 -37.21 -26.69 -8.86
N PRO A 19 -37.93 -27.79 -9.12
CA PRO A 19 -37.35 -29.12 -9.09
C PRO A 19 -36.16 -29.17 -10.05
N VAL A 20 -35.00 -29.54 -9.52
CA VAL A 20 -33.78 -29.67 -10.33
C VAL A 20 -34.04 -30.72 -11.41
N PRO A 21 -33.88 -30.38 -12.71
CA PRO A 21 -34.15 -31.32 -13.79
C PRO A 21 -33.36 -32.62 -13.59
N PRO A 22 -34.01 -33.80 -13.69
CA PRO A 22 -33.30 -35.07 -13.62
C PRO A 22 -32.24 -35.13 -14.74
N GLY A 23 -30.95 -35.06 -14.37
CA GLY A 23 -29.84 -35.07 -15.31
C GLY A 23 -29.01 -33.78 -15.40
N ALA A 24 -29.28 -32.78 -14.55
CA ALA A 24 -28.38 -31.63 -14.40
C ALA A 24 -27.00 -32.08 -13.87
N ARG A 25 -26.06 -32.36 -14.77
CA ARG A 25 -24.67 -32.64 -14.38
C ARG A 25 -24.10 -31.38 -13.72
N PRO A 26 -23.54 -31.46 -12.49
CA PRO A 26 -22.88 -30.32 -11.90
C PRO A 26 -21.79 -29.86 -12.86
N PRO A 27 -21.67 -28.53 -13.12
CA PRO A 27 -20.65 -28.03 -14.04
C PRO A 27 -19.30 -28.56 -13.58
N GLY A 28 -18.58 -29.20 -14.51
CA GLY A 28 -17.31 -29.86 -14.22
C GLY A 28 -16.36 -28.90 -13.49
N LEU A 29 -15.54 -29.45 -12.61
CA LEU A 29 -14.61 -28.68 -11.77
C LEU A 29 -13.72 -27.76 -12.64
N VAL A 30 -13.40 -28.20 -13.86
CA VAL A 30 -12.71 -27.43 -14.90
C VAL A 30 -13.54 -26.23 -15.41
N ALA A 31 -14.83 -26.42 -15.71
CA ALA A 31 -15.72 -25.35 -16.17
C ALA A 31 -15.92 -24.27 -15.09
N ARG A 32 -16.00 -24.68 -13.82
CA ARG A 32 -16.06 -23.76 -12.68
C ARG A 32 -14.74 -22.98 -12.51
N SER A 33 -13.60 -23.64 -12.67
CA SER A 33 -12.29 -22.99 -12.62
C SER A 33 -12.09 -21.98 -13.76
N LEU A 34 -12.48 -22.33 -14.99
CA LEU A 34 -12.40 -21.43 -16.14
C LEU A 34 -13.33 -20.22 -15.99
N ALA A 35 -14.53 -20.40 -15.43
CA ALA A 35 -15.44 -19.30 -15.12
C ALA A 35 -14.88 -18.35 -14.05
N ARG A 36 -14.16 -18.89 -13.05
CA ARG A 36 -13.52 -18.11 -11.98
C ARG A 36 -12.33 -17.27 -12.50
N ILE A 37 -11.59 -17.80 -13.47
CA ILE A 37 -10.49 -17.06 -14.14
C ILE A 37 -11.05 -15.93 -15.03
N ARG A 38 -12.21 -16.14 -15.66
CA ARG A 38 -12.84 -15.17 -16.58
C ARG A 38 -13.45 -13.94 -15.88
N GLY A 39 -13.59 -13.98 -14.55
CA GLY A 39 -14.04 -12.86 -13.72
C GLY A 39 -12.96 -11.86 -13.31
N HIS A 40 -11.70 -12.08 -13.69
CA HIS A 40 -10.58 -11.21 -13.31
C HIS A 40 -10.41 -10.01 -14.25
N ARG A 41 -11.51 -9.32 -14.57
CA ARG A 41 -11.39 -7.95 -15.11
C ARG A 41 -11.15 -7.06 -13.91
N MET A 42 -9.94 -6.49 -13.80
CA MET A 42 -9.66 -5.45 -12.81
C MET A 42 -10.79 -4.44 -12.89
N ASP A 43 -11.56 -4.34 -11.80
CA ASP A 43 -12.67 -3.42 -11.75
C ASP A 43 -12.09 -2.01 -11.67
N LEU A 44 -12.01 -1.34 -12.82
CA LEU A 44 -11.50 0.03 -12.94
C LEU A 44 -12.56 1.07 -12.53
N THR A 45 -13.74 0.61 -12.10
CA THR A 45 -14.81 1.46 -11.58
C THR A 45 -14.35 2.42 -10.46
N PRO A 46 -13.46 2.05 -9.51
CA PRO A 46 -12.94 2.97 -8.49
C PRO A 46 -12.22 4.19 -9.07
N PHE A 47 -11.52 4.04 -10.20
CA PHE A 47 -10.83 5.15 -10.88
C PHE A 47 -11.77 6.16 -11.52
N ARG A 48 -12.99 5.73 -11.87
CA ARG A 48 -13.99 6.55 -12.55
C ARG A 48 -15.00 7.19 -11.59
N VAL A 49 -15.30 6.53 -10.46
CA VAL A 49 -16.37 6.96 -9.54
C VAL A 49 -15.86 7.88 -8.43
N SER A 50 -14.63 7.72 -7.93
CA SER A 50 -14.11 8.53 -6.81
C SER A 50 -12.97 9.44 -7.23
N GLN A 51 -13.24 10.75 -7.21
CA GLN A 51 -12.23 11.78 -7.47
C GLN A 51 -11.09 11.78 -6.44
N ASP A 52 -11.40 11.43 -5.18
CA ASP A 52 -10.41 11.36 -4.11
C ASP A 52 -9.50 10.14 -4.25
N PHE A 53 -10.06 8.99 -4.67
CA PHE A 53 -9.25 7.81 -4.99
C PHE A 53 -8.26 8.10 -6.12
N ARG A 54 -8.69 8.80 -7.18
CA ARG A 54 -7.81 9.17 -8.28
C ARG A 54 -6.68 10.11 -7.85
N ARG A 55 -6.96 11.09 -6.98
CA ARG A 55 -5.95 11.99 -6.41
C ARG A 55 -4.92 11.22 -5.59
N LEU A 56 -5.37 10.33 -4.70
CA LEU A 56 -4.52 9.46 -3.90
C LEU A 56 -3.66 8.57 -4.79
N PHE A 57 -4.26 7.93 -5.79
CA PHE A 57 -3.55 7.04 -6.70
C PHE A 57 -2.47 7.77 -7.50
N VAL A 58 -2.80 8.90 -8.12
CA VAL A 58 -1.84 9.69 -8.90
C VAL A 58 -0.73 10.23 -8.00
N GLY A 59 -1.09 10.75 -6.83
CA GLY A 59 -0.11 11.21 -5.84
C GLY A 59 0.84 10.11 -5.41
N GLN A 60 0.31 8.91 -5.10
CA GLN A 60 1.11 7.76 -4.74
C GLN A 60 1.99 7.28 -5.90
N ALA A 61 1.46 7.22 -7.12
CA ALA A 61 2.21 6.81 -8.30
C ALA A 61 3.39 7.75 -8.58
N ILE A 62 3.18 9.06 -8.48
CA ILE A 62 4.23 10.07 -8.66
C ILE A 62 5.28 9.96 -7.55
N SER A 63 4.85 9.86 -6.29
CA SER A 63 5.76 9.73 -5.16
C SER A 63 6.61 8.48 -5.27
N GLU A 64 6.01 7.34 -5.60
CA GLU A 64 6.73 6.07 -5.77
C GLU A 64 7.76 6.16 -6.91
N PHE A 65 7.37 6.79 -8.01
CA PHE A 65 8.28 7.02 -9.14
C PHE A 65 9.47 7.90 -8.74
N GLY A 66 9.22 8.97 -7.99
CA GLY A 66 10.26 9.83 -7.42
C GLY A 66 11.20 9.08 -6.47
N THR A 67 10.67 8.17 -5.65
CA THR A 67 11.46 7.30 -4.78
C THR A 67 12.40 6.41 -5.59
N GLN A 68 11.93 5.79 -6.67
CA GLN A 68 12.78 4.94 -7.52
C GLN A 68 13.90 5.72 -8.21
N ILE A 69 13.63 6.96 -8.62
CA ILE A 69 14.68 7.85 -9.15
C ILE A 69 15.71 8.16 -8.07
N THR A 70 15.25 8.57 -6.88
CA THR A 70 16.12 8.92 -5.74
C THR A 70 17.01 7.75 -5.34
N PHE A 71 16.44 6.54 -5.32
CA PHE A 71 17.15 5.30 -4.98
C PHE A 71 18.38 5.05 -5.86
N VAL A 72 18.35 5.46 -7.13
CA VAL A 72 19.50 5.35 -8.03
C VAL A 72 20.36 6.62 -8.02
N ALA A 73 19.72 7.79 -7.93
CA ALA A 73 20.38 9.08 -8.03
C ALA A 73 21.31 9.38 -6.84
N VAL A 74 20.90 9.05 -5.61
CA VAL A 74 21.68 9.36 -4.40
C VAL A 74 22.99 8.57 -4.34
N PRO A 75 23.01 7.23 -4.52
CA PRO A 75 24.26 6.48 -4.60
C PRO A 75 25.15 6.94 -5.74
N PHE A 76 24.56 7.26 -6.90
CA PHE A 76 25.30 7.78 -8.05
C PHE A 76 25.94 9.13 -7.76
N GLN A 77 25.23 10.05 -7.11
CA GLN A 77 25.75 11.36 -6.71
C GLN A 77 26.93 11.23 -5.74
N VAL A 78 26.81 10.37 -4.72
CA VAL A 78 27.91 10.10 -3.78
C VAL A 78 29.13 9.57 -4.52
N TYR A 79 28.94 8.68 -5.49
CA TYR A 79 30.03 8.15 -6.31
C TYR A 79 30.69 9.23 -7.17
N VAL A 80 29.91 10.12 -7.80
CA VAL A 80 30.45 11.21 -8.63
C VAL A 80 31.31 12.16 -7.80
N GLU A 81 30.86 12.52 -6.60
CA GLU A 81 31.57 13.44 -5.70
C GLU A 81 32.82 12.81 -5.07
N THR A 82 32.73 11.57 -4.58
CA THR A 82 33.84 10.93 -3.85
C THR A 82 34.76 10.10 -4.74
N ARG A 83 34.32 9.75 -5.96
CA ARG A 83 34.94 8.76 -6.87
C ARG A 83 35.30 7.42 -6.20
N SER A 84 34.62 7.06 -5.11
CA SER A 84 34.93 5.90 -4.29
C SER A 84 33.70 5.03 -4.06
N THR A 85 33.79 3.76 -4.44
CA THR A 85 32.72 2.77 -4.19
C THR A 85 32.59 2.42 -2.71
N ALA A 86 33.65 2.62 -1.91
CA ALA A 86 33.62 2.39 -0.47
C ALA A 86 32.67 3.36 0.25
N MET A 87 32.58 4.61 -0.22
CA MET A 87 31.64 5.61 0.34
C MET A 87 30.19 5.29 0.01
N VAL A 88 29.92 4.72 -1.17
CA VAL A 88 28.59 4.22 -1.53
C VAL A 88 28.21 3.01 -0.67
N GLY A 89 29.19 2.13 -0.37
CA GLY A 89 28.97 1.04 0.58
C GLY A 89 28.66 1.54 2.00
N LEU A 90 29.34 2.60 2.44
CA LEU A 90 29.07 3.22 3.73
C LEU A 90 27.69 3.88 3.79
N LEU A 91 27.26 4.53 2.70
CA LEU A 91 25.90 5.06 2.55
C LEU A 91 24.85 3.96 2.78
N ALA A 92 25.02 2.80 2.15
CA ALA A 92 24.12 1.66 2.35
C ALA A 92 24.13 1.13 3.79
N LEU A 93 25.28 1.17 4.49
CA LEU A 93 25.36 0.83 5.91
C LEU A 93 24.60 1.84 6.78
N THR A 94 24.65 3.13 6.44
CA THR A 94 23.88 4.16 7.13
C THR A 94 22.39 3.94 6.96
N GLU A 95 21.92 3.53 5.78
CA GLU A 95 20.51 3.21 5.52
C GLU A 95 19.98 2.02 6.34
N LEU A 96 20.85 1.10 6.78
CA LEU A 96 20.45 -0.01 7.65
C LEU A 96 20.01 0.47 9.04
N ILE A 97 20.57 1.57 9.53
CA ILE A 97 20.24 2.12 10.84
C ILE A 97 18.75 2.50 10.92
N PRO A 98 18.20 3.40 10.08
CA PRO A 98 16.79 3.70 10.08
C PRO A 98 15.94 2.48 9.74
N LEU A 99 16.40 1.59 8.84
CA LEU A 99 15.67 0.36 8.49
C LEU A 99 15.41 -0.54 9.71
N VAL A 100 16.32 -0.58 10.68
CA VAL A 100 16.17 -1.40 11.90
C VAL A 100 15.53 -0.59 13.03
N VAL A 101 15.97 0.65 13.24
CA VAL A 101 15.57 1.47 14.40
C VAL A 101 14.14 2.00 14.25
N LEU A 102 13.75 2.47 13.05
CA LEU A 102 12.42 3.06 12.85
C LEU A 102 11.29 2.05 13.01
N PRO A 103 11.35 0.80 12.55
CA PRO A 103 10.28 -0.16 12.81
C PRO A 103 10.11 -0.51 14.30
N ILE A 104 11.22 -0.57 15.06
CA ILE A 104 11.17 -0.87 16.50
C ILE A 104 10.48 0.27 17.25
N VAL A 105 10.92 1.51 17.04
CA VAL A 105 10.34 2.70 17.70
C VAL A 105 8.96 3.01 17.13
N GLY A 106 8.83 2.96 15.81
CA GLY A 106 7.63 3.23 15.05
C GLY A 106 6.53 2.21 15.28
N GLY A 107 6.85 0.95 15.55
CA GLY A 107 5.87 -0.07 15.95
C GLY A 107 5.20 0.26 17.28
N ALA A 108 5.99 0.63 18.29
CA ALA A 108 5.45 1.06 19.59
C ALA A 108 4.59 2.33 19.48
N ILE A 109 4.99 3.28 18.63
CA ILE A 109 4.19 4.48 18.33
C ILE A 109 2.94 4.10 17.53
N ALA A 110 3.04 3.11 16.65
CA ALA A 110 1.95 2.67 15.79
C ALA A 110 0.80 2.04 16.55
N ASP A 111 1.10 1.34 17.62
CA ASP A 111 0.10 0.76 18.51
C ASP A 111 -0.61 1.82 19.37
N ALA A 112 0.01 3.00 19.55
CA ALA A 112 -0.51 4.08 20.38
C ALA A 112 -1.26 5.19 19.59
N VAL A 113 -1.04 5.30 18.27
CA VAL A 113 -1.54 6.42 17.46
C VAL A 113 -2.61 5.95 16.47
N GLU A 114 -3.69 6.73 16.35
CA GLU A 114 -4.75 6.47 15.39
C GLU A 114 -4.21 6.42 13.95
N ARG A 115 -4.53 5.32 13.23
CA ARG A 115 -3.96 4.97 11.92
C ARG A 115 -3.97 6.11 10.89
N ARG A 116 -5.01 6.96 10.92
CA ARG A 116 -5.14 8.12 10.04
C ARG A 116 -4.09 9.21 10.33
N ARG A 117 -3.82 9.49 11.61
CA ARG A 117 -2.80 10.49 12.01
C ARG A 117 -1.41 10.01 11.66
N MET A 118 -1.14 8.72 11.85
CA MET A 118 0.15 8.14 11.53
C MET A 118 0.47 8.20 10.03
N LEU A 119 -0.50 7.91 9.16
CA LEU A 119 -0.34 8.06 7.71
C LEU A 119 -0.07 9.52 7.32
N MET A 120 -0.78 10.49 7.92
CA MET A 120 -0.54 11.90 7.65
C MET A 120 0.85 12.35 8.11
N ILE A 121 1.32 11.91 9.28
CA ILE A 121 2.66 12.22 9.79
C ILE A 121 3.74 11.63 8.88
N ALA A 122 3.59 10.36 8.48
CA ALA A 122 4.55 9.71 7.58
C ALA A 122 4.69 10.48 6.26
N HIS A 123 3.57 10.85 5.62
CA HIS A 123 3.60 11.64 4.40
C HIS A 123 4.18 13.04 4.60
N ALA A 124 3.88 13.70 5.72
CA ALA A 124 4.45 15.00 6.04
C ALA A 124 5.98 14.94 6.22
N VAL A 125 6.46 13.90 6.92
CA VAL A 125 7.90 13.66 7.11
C VAL A 125 8.59 13.40 5.78
N THR A 126 8.02 12.51 4.94
CA THR A 126 8.56 12.25 3.60
C THR A 126 8.62 13.52 2.75
N ALA A 127 7.54 14.31 2.73
CA ALA A 127 7.50 15.56 1.97
C ALA A 127 8.56 16.56 2.48
N ALA A 128 8.73 16.68 3.79
CA ALA A 128 9.74 17.56 4.39
C ALA A 128 11.16 17.13 4.02
N LEU A 129 11.47 15.83 4.09
CA LEU A 129 12.75 15.26 3.68
C LEU A 129 13.02 15.49 2.19
N SER A 130 12.02 15.29 1.33
CA SER A 130 12.15 15.56 -0.11
C SER A 130 12.42 17.04 -0.39
N ILE A 131 11.76 17.96 0.32
CA ILE A 131 12.03 19.40 0.20
C ILE A 131 13.45 19.72 0.69
N ALA A 132 13.87 19.15 1.82
CA ALA A 132 15.21 19.36 2.36
C ALA A 132 16.30 18.90 1.38
N LEU A 133 16.13 17.73 0.77
CA LEU A 133 17.03 17.21 -0.26
C LEU A 133 17.01 18.08 -1.52
N ALA A 134 15.83 18.50 -1.99
CA ALA A 134 15.70 19.37 -3.14
C ALA A 134 16.40 20.71 -2.92
N VAL A 135 16.20 21.33 -1.75
CA VAL A 135 16.89 22.57 -1.36
C VAL A 135 18.41 22.34 -1.35
N ASN A 136 18.89 21.26 -0.72
CA ASN A 136 20.31 20.92 -0.68
C ASN A 136 20.92 20.74 -2.10
N ALA A 137 20.14 20.21 -3.05
CA ALA A 137 20.57 20.07 -4.44
C ALA A 137 20.63 21.40 -5.21
N PHE A 138 19.83 22.40 -4.84
CA PHE A 138 19.87 23.74 -5.43
C PHE A 138 20.94 24.66 -4.83
N LEU A 139 21.64 24.24 -3.77
CA LEU A 139 22.75 25.01 -3.20
C LEU A 139 24.01 24.92 -4.09
N PRO A 140 24.80 26.02 -4.20
CA PRO A 140 26.03 26.04 -5.00
C PRO A 140 27.11 25.05 -4.53
N GLU A 141 27.10 24.69 -3.24
CA GLU A 141 27.93 23.63 -2.66
C GLU A 141 27.04 22.60 -1.95
N PRO A 142 26.70 21.49 -2.63
CA PRO A 142 25.90 20.42 -2.05
C PRO A 142 26.62 19.82 -0.83
N ARG A 143 25.98 19.87 0.34
CA ARG A 143 26.58 19.34 1.55
C ARG A 143 26.37 17.84 1.61
N VAL A 144 27.44 17.08 1.40
CA VAL A 144 27.44 15.61 1.36
C VAL A 144 26.94 15.00 2.68
N TRP A 145 27.09 15.70 3.80
CA TRP A 145 26.67 15.21 5.12
C TRP A 145 25.15 15.13 5.30
N ILE A 146 24.38 15.80 4.44
CA ILE A 146 22.91 15.73 4.45
C ILE A 146 22.42 14.45 3.73
N LEU A 147 23.30 13.79 2.97
CA LEU A 147 23.00 12.52 2.29
C LEU A 147 23.18 11.30 3.20
N PHE A 148 23.86 11.45 4.33
CA PHE A 148 24.06 10.41 5.34
C PHE A 148 23.11 10.65 6.51
#